data_AF-A0A963YTV8-F1
#
_entry.id   AF-A0A963YTV8-F1
#
_cell.length_a   1.000
_cell.length_b   1.000
_cell.length_c   1.000
_cell.angle_alpha   90.00
_cell.angle_beta   90.00
_cell.angle_gamma   90.00
#
_symmetry.space_group_name_H-M   'P 1'
#
loop_
_entity.id
_entity.type
_entity.pdbx_description
1 polymer ?
#
loop_
_entity_poly.entity_id
_entity_poly.type
_entity_poly.pdbx_seq_one_letter_code
_entity_poly.pdbx_strand_id
1 'polypeptide(L)'
;MTEPAIAMTLEAPHARKVKPDKEKAMEVLFSRFAQKTGVLLGRPLTFVTACLVIIVWGVTGPLFHYSDTWQLVVNTGTSVITFLMVFLLQHGQNRDTRMIQIKLDELIRANETARNALLGLEDLSDADMRLIQARFAALSKAVALPEELDEVEEDLGKATANLRNARRRIADTLSTDP
;
A
#
# COMPACT_ATOMS: atom_id res chain seq x y z
N MET A 1 2.87 70.06 -3.16
CA MET A 1 1.90 69.94 -4.27
C MET A 1 2.60 69.18 -5.40
N THR A 2 2.09 67.98 -5.68
CA THR A 2 2.18 67.19 -6.93
C THR A 2 3.54 66.82 -7.54
N GLU A 3 4.03 65.61 -7.22
CA GLU A 3 4.84 64.77 -8.13
C GLU A 3 3.94 64.20 -9.26
N PRO A 4 4.38 64.21 -10.53
CA PRO A 4 3.71 63.50 -11.61
C PRO A 4 4.32 62.10 -11.84
N ALA A 5 3.44 61.09 -11.78
CA ALA A 5 3.42 59.89 -12.62
C ALA A 5 4.75 59.17 -12.93
N ILE A 6 5.16 58.28 -12.02
CA ILE A 6 5.93 57.09 -12.39
C ILE A 6 5.00 56.20 -13.22
N ALA A 7 5.15 56.26 -14.54
CA ALA A 7 4.59 55.27 -15.45
C ALA A 7 5.29 53.93 -15.22
N MET A 8 4.84 53.20 -14.21
CA MET A 8 5.11 51.78 -14.03
C MET A 8 4.36 51.04 -15.14
N THR A 9 5.05 50.80 -16.25
CA THR A 9 4.61 49.91 -17.32
C THR A 9 4.42 48.52 -16.75
N LEU A 10 3.20 48.26 -16.30
CA LEU A 10 2.69 46.95 -15.94
C LEU A 10 2.54 46.17 -17.26
N GLU A 11 3.63 45.58 -17.75
CA GLU A 11 3.53 44.52 -18.75
C GLU A 11 2.72 43.37 -18.12
N ALA A 12 1.50 43.18 -18.63
CA ALA A 12 0.67 42.05 -18.27
C ALA A 12 1.46 40.74 -18.50
N PRO A 13 1.40 39.76 -17.58
CA PRO A 13 2.06 38.49 -17.80
C PRO A 13 1.46 37.86 -19.06
N HIS A 14 2.33 37.59 -20.04
CA HIS A 14 1.96 36.92 -21.28
C HIS A 14 1.28 35.60 -20.93
N ALA A 15 -0.04 35.55 -21.06
CA ALA A 15 -0.82 34.34 -20.91
C ALA A 15 -0.39 33.35 -22.00
N ARG A 16 0.56 32.48 -21.65
CA ARG A 16 1.02 31.39 -22.52
C ARG A 16 -0.19 30.53 -22.84
N LYS A 17 -0.69 30.60 -24.07
CA LYS A 17 -1.72 29.69 -24.57
C LYS A 17 -1.13 28.28 -24.55
N VAL A 18 -1.38 27.53 -23.48
CA VAL A 18 -1.00 26.13 -23.36
C VAL A 18 -1.84 25.37 -24.39
N LYS A 19 -1.18 24.97 -25.49
CA LYS A 19 -1.80 24.13 -26.53
C LYS A 19 -2.28 22.84 -25.84
N PRO A 20 -3.52 22.38 -26.08
CA PRO A 20 -4.01 21.17 -25.45
C PRO A 20 -3.07 20.02 -25.81
N ASP A 21 -2.46 19.48 -24.77
CA ASP A 21 -1.50 18.38 -24.87
C ASP A 21 -2.28 17.11 -25.24
N LYS A 22 -2.04 16.60 -26.44
CA LYS A 22 -2.73 15.41 -26.96
C LYS A 22 -2.45 14.20 -26.07
N GLU A 23 -1.29 14.15 -25.42
CA GLU A 23 -0.91 13.07 -24.51
C GLU A 23 -1.82 13.08 -23.27
N LYS A 24 -1.99 14.25 -22.64
CA LYS A 24 -2.92 14.42 -21.51
C LYS A 24 -4.37 14.10 -21.89
N ALA A 25 -4.79 14.46 -23.09
CA ALA A 25 -6.13 14.12 -23.57
C ALA A 25 -6.33 12.60 -23.70
N MET A 26 -5.33 11.88 -24.23
CA MET A 26 -5.36 10.42 -24.36
C MET A 26 -5.36 9.73 -22.98
N GLU A 27 -4.52 10.19 -22.05
CA GLU A 27 -4.48 9.67 -20.68
C GLU A 27 -5.81 9.83 -19.94
N VAL A 28 -6.45 10.99 -20.09
CA VAL A 28 -7.76 11.27 -19.50
C VAL A 28 -8.85 10.38 -20.11
N LEU A 29 -8.82 10.18 -21.42
CA LEU A 29 -9.76 9.29 -22.12
C LEU A 29 -9.58 7.83 -21.69
N PHE A 30 -8.34 7.34 -21.68
CA PHE A 30 -8.01 5.99 -21.22
C PHE A 30 -8.41 5.79 -19.75
N SER A 31 -8.09 6.73 -18.87
CA SER A 31 -8.47 6.67 -17.46
C SER A 31 -9.98 6.63 -17.28
N ARG A 32 -10.74 7.45 -18.02
CA ARG A 32 -12.21 7.44 -17.99
C ARG A 32 -12.78 6.12 -18.52
N PHE A 33 -12.18 5.56 -19.56
CA PHE A 33 -12.57 4.25 -20.11
C PHE A 33 -12.31 3.14 -19.10
N ALA A 34 -11.09 3.02 -18.58
CA ALA A 34 -10.70 2.02 -17.58
C ALA A 34 -11.59 2.09 -16.33
N GLN A 35 -11.84 3.30 -15.82
CA GLN A 35 -12.71 3.50 -14.65
C GLN A 35 -14.16 3.09 -14.93
N LYS A 36 -14.72 3.48 -16.09
CA LYS A 36 -16.08 3.06 -16.49
C LYS A 36 -16.17 1.54 -16.67
N THR A 37 -15.17 0.93 -17.28
CA THR A 37 -15.10 -0.52 -17.47
C THR A 37 -15.03 -1.24 -16.12
N GLY A 38 -14.19 -0.77 -15.18
CA GLY A 38 -14.13 -1.33 -13.82
C GLY A 38 -15.46 -1.23 -13.08
N VAL A 39 -16.12 -0.06 -13.12
CA VAL A 39 -17.45 0.13 -12.49
C VAL A 39 -18.51 -0.75 -13.15
N LEU A 40 -18.50 -0.88 -14.48
CA LEU A 40 -19.46 -1.71 -15.20
C LEU A 40 -19.26 -3.19 -14.84
N LEU A 41 -18.02 -3.69 -14.87
CA LEU A 41 -17.70 -5.09 -14.58
C LEU A 41 -17.94 -5.47 -13.11
N GLY A 42 -17.82 -4.52 -12.17
CA GLY A 42 -18.08 -4.77 -10.74
C GLY A 42 -19.56 -4.78 -10.34
N ARG A 43 -20.50 -4.46 -11.24
CA ARG A 43 -21.93 -4.41 -10.91
C ARG A 43 -22.57 -5.81 -10.95
N PRO A 44 -23.41 -6.18 -9.96
CA PRO A 44 -24.10 -7.47 -9.94
C PRO A 44 -24.94 -7.74 -11.19
N LEU A 45 -25.59 -6.71 -11.74
CA LEU A 45 -26.37 -6.85 -12.97
C LEU A 45 -25.51 -7.27 -14.16
N THR A 46 -24.30 -6.72 -14.30
CA THR A 46 -23.38 -7.06 -15.39
C THR A 46 -22.94 -8.52 -15.32
N PHE A 47 -22.72 -9.04 -14.11
CA PHE A 47 -22.43 -10.46 -13.91
C PHE A 47 -23.58 -11.35 -14.38
N VAL A 48 -24.82 -11.00 -14.00
CA VAL A 48 -26.02 -11.73 -14.47
C VAL A 48 -26.11 -11.70 -16.00
N THR A 49 -25.87 -10.53 -16.63
CA THR A 49 -25.87 -10.43 -18.10
C THR A 49 -24.77 -11.29 -18.73
N ALA A 50 -23.58 -11.33 -18.14
CA ALA A 50 -22.48 -12.17 -18.62
C ALA A 50 -22.82 -13.67 -18.52
N CYS A 51 -23.42 -14.11 -17.41
CA CYS A 51 -23.92 -15.48 -17.26
C CYS A 51 -24.97 -15.82 -18.32
N LEU A 52 -25.92 -14.91 -18.59
CA LEU A 52 -26.92 -15.11 -19.64
C LEU A 52 -26.27 -15.26 -21.03
N VAL A 53 -25.26 -14.43 -21.34
CA VAL A 53 -24.51 -14.55 -22.60
C VAL A 53 -23.84 -15.92 -22.73
N ILE A 54 -23.22 -16.43 -21.66
CA ILE A 54 -22.59 -17.76 -21.65
C ILE A 54 -23.64 -18.86 -21.84
N ILE A 55 -24.80 -18.75 -21.19
CA ILE A 55 -25.91 -19.71 -21.34
C ILE A 55 -26.42 -19.72 -22.78
N VAL A 56 -26.71 -18.54 -23.36
CA VAL A 56 -27.19 -18.42 -24.74
C VAL A 56 -26.15 -19.00 -25.70
N TRP A 57 -24.87 -18.69 -25.50
CA TRP A 57 -23.81 -19.27 -26.31
C TRP A 57 -23.79 -20.81 -26.20
N GLY A 58 -23.87 -21.37 -24.98
CA GLY A 58 -23.96 -22.81 -24.72
C GLY A 58 -25.13 -23.49 -25.44
N VAL A 59 -26.31 -22.85 -25.41
CA VAL A 59 -27.54 -23.34 -26.09
C VAL A 59 -27.42 -23.26 -27.62
N THR A 60 -26.60 -22.36 -28.17
CA THR A 60 -26.31 -22.37 -29.61
C THR A 60 -25.34 -23.47 -30.03
N GLY A 61 -24.61 -24.09 -29.10
CA GLY A 61 -23.65 -25.17 -29.36
C GLY A 61 -24.19 -26.35 -30.19
N PRO A 62 -25.37 -26.92 -29.87
CA PRO A 62 -25.99 -27.99 -30.65
C PRO A 62 -26.27 -27.63 -32.11
N LEU A 63 -26.61 -26.37 -32.42
CA LEU A 63 -26.82 -25.90 -33.81
C LEU A 63 -25.52 -25.97 -34.62
N PHE A 64 -24.39 -25.75 -33.95
CA PHE A 64 -23.05 -25.79 -34.55
C PHE A 64 -22.31 -27.11 -34.30
N HIS A 65 -23.02 -28.15 -33.82
CA HIS A 65 -22.46 -29.47 -33.50
C HIS A 65 -21.24 -29.40 -32.56
N TYR A 66 -21.17 -28.38 -31.69
CA TYR A 66 -20.01 -28.13 -30.84
C TYR A 66 -18.66 -28.08 -31.60
N SER A 67 -18.67 -27.55 -32.83
CA SER A 67 -17.51 -27.48 -33.71
C SER A 67 -16.28 -26.79 -33.09
N ASP A 68 -15.10 -27.10 -33.63
CA ASP A 68 -13.84 -26.46 -33.24
C ASP A 68 -13.89 -24.94 -33.38
N THR A 69 -14.54 -24.42 -34.43
CA THR A 69 -14.72 -22.97 -34.62
C THR A 69 -15.60 -22.36 -33.53
N TRP A 70 -16.66 -23.05 -33.11
CA TRP A 70 -17.55 -22.57 -32.05
C TRP A 70 -16.80 -22.44 -30.71
N GLN A 71 -15.97 -23.44 -30.36
CA GLN A 71 -15.13 -23.39 -29.15
C GLN A 71 -14.02 -22.35 -29.25
N LEU A 72 -13.37 -22.26 -30.43
CA LEU A 72 -12.28 -21.32 -30.70
C LEU A 72 -12.72 -19.87 -30.47
N VAL A 73 -13.91 -19.50 -30.95
CA VAL A 73 -14.42 -18.12 -30.82
C VAL A 73 -14.50 -17.69 -29.36
N VAL A 74 -15.01 -18.54 -28.46
CA VAL A 74 -15.12 -18.19 -27.03
C VAL A 74 -13.78 -18.27 -26.31
N ASN A 75 -12.96 -19.29 -26.60
CA ASN A 75 -11.63 -19.41 -25.98
C ASN A 75 -10.73 -18.24 -26.37
N THR A 76 -10.63 -17.94 -27.66
CA THR A 76 -9.82 -16.83 -28.17
C THR A 76 -10.41 -15.48 -27.77
N GLY A 77 -11.73 -15.29 -27.88
CA GLY A 77 -12.39 -14.04 -27.51
C GLY A 77 -12.20 -13.70 -26.03
N THR A 78 -12.45 -14.68 -25.15
CA THR A 78 -12.27 -14.49 -23.70
C THR A 78 -10.81 -14.24 -23.35
N SER A 79 -9.87 -14.90 -24.03
CA SER A 79 -8.44 -14.69 -23.81
C SER A 79 -8.01 -13.25 -24.15
N VAL A 80 -8.46 -12.71 -25.28
CA VAL A 80 -8.17 -11.32 -25.67
C VAL A 80 -8.80 -10.33 -24.69
N ILE A 81 -10.07 -10.55 -24.32
CA ILE A 81 -10.77 -9.69 -23.34
C ILE A 81 -10.05 -9.72 -22.00
N THR A 82 -9.66 -10.91 -21.52
CA THR A 82 -8.96 -11.08 -20.25
C THR A 82 -7.59 -10.39 -20.29
N PHE A 83 -6.83 -10.56 -21.37
CA PHE A 83 -5.54 -9.88 -21.55
C PHE A 83 -5.70 -8.36 -21.47
N LEU A 84 -6.66 -7.79 -22.20
CA LEU A 84 -6.96 -6.36 -22.13
C LEU A 84 -7.44 -5.93 -20.73
N MET A 85 -8.26 -6.76 -20.08
CA MET A 85 -8.80 -6.50 -18.74
C MET A 85 -7.69 -6.42 -17.70
N VAL A 86 -6.63 -7.23 -17.79
CA VAL A 86 -5.47 -7.15 -16.89
C VAL A 86 -4.83 -5.75 -16.96
N PHE A 87 -4.62 -5.19 -18.15
CA PHE A 87 -4.08 -3.83 -18.27
C PHE A 87 -5.03 -2.76 -17.72
N LEU A 88 -6.33 -2.90 -17.99
CA LEU A 88 -7.34 -1.95 -17.47
C LEU A 88 -7.42 -2.00 -15.95
N LEU A 89 -7.36 -3.20 -15.37
CA LEU A 89 -7.38 -3.43 -13.94
C LEU A 89 -6.12 -2.88 -13.30
N GLN A 90 -4.94 -3.15 -13.87
CA GLN A 90 -3.66 -2.61 -13.40
C GLN A 90 -3.64 -1.08 -13.44
N HIS A 91 -4.16 -0.44 -14.50
CA HIS A 91 -4.24 1.03 -14.55
C HIS A 91 -5.12 1.60 -13.43
N GLY A 92 -6.29 1.00 -13.22
CA GLY A 92 -7.19 1.39 -12.13
C GLY A 92 -6.55 1.17 -10.76
N GLN A 93 -6.00 -0.02 -10.52
CA GLN A 93 -5.34 -0.41 -9.27
C GLN A 93 -4.13 0.48 -8.95
N ASN A 94 -3.28 0.79 -9.93
CA ASN A 94 -2.13 1.66 -9.74
C ASN A 94 -2.55 3.08 -9.35
N ARG A 95 -3.60 3.61 -9.99
CA ARG A 95 -4.16 4.93 -9.66
C ARG A 95 -4.78 4.94 -8.26
N ASP A 96 -5.57 3.92 -7.92
CA ASP A 96 -6.24 3.83 -6.62
C ASP A 96 -5.23 3.69 -5.48
N THR A 97 -4.18 2.89 -5.68
CA THR A 97 -3.07 2.75 -4.73
C THR A 97 -2.37 4.09 -4.46
N ARG A 98 -2.04 4.84 -5.52
CA ARG A 98 -1.43 6.17 -5.39
C ARG A 98 -2.36 7.18 -4.68
N MET A 99 -3.66 7.12 -4.94
CA MET A 99 -4.62 7.98 -4.25
C MET A 99 -4.74 7.66 -2.75
N ILE A 100 -4.60 6.38 -2.38
CA ILE A 100 -4.56 5.96 -0.97
C ILE A 100 -3.31 6.54 -0.30
N GLN A 101 -2.14 6.42 -0.94
CA GLN A 101 -0.88 7.00 -0.43
C GLN A 101 -1.00 8.50 -0.15
N ILE A 102 -1.47 9.28 -1.13
CA ILE A 102 -1.66 10.74 -0.97
C ILE A 102 -2.60 11.08 0.20
N LYS A 103 -3.67 10.30 0.38
CA LYS A 103 -4.61 10.51 1.49
C LYS A 103 -3.97 10.18 2.84
N LEU A 104 -3.15 9.12 2.91
CA LEU A 104 -2.42 8.76 4.11
C LEU A 104 -1.36 9.81 4.45
N ASP A 105 -0.64 10.32 3.45
CA ASP A 105 0.34 11.38 3.61
C ASP A 105 -0.30 12.64 4.19
N GLU A 106 -1.48 13.03 3.70
CA GLU A 106 -2.20 14.18 4.24
C GLU A 106 -2.65 13.95 5.69
N LEU A 107 -3.09 12.73 6.04
CA LEU A 107 -3.45 12.38 7.43
C LEU A 107 -2.23 12.38 8.37
N ILE A 108 -1.08 11.88 7.92
CA ILE A 108 0.18 11.91 8.68
C ILE A 108 0.60 13.37 8.89
N ARG A 109 0.55 14.18 7.83
CA ARG A 109 0.92 15.60 7.89
C ARG A 109 -0.01 16.42 8.79
N ALA A 110 -1.30 16.12 8.81
CA ALA A 110 -2.28 16.81 9.65
C ALA A 110 -2.21 16.40 11.13
N ASN A 111 -1.51 15.32 11.47
CA ASN A 111 -1.33 14.86 12.84
C ASN A 111 0.01 15.35 13.41
N GLU A 112 -0.02 16.37 14.27
CA GLU A 112 1.18 16.96 14.89
C GLU A 112 2.05 15.97 15.69
N THR A 113 1.50 14.82 16.10
CA THR A 113 2.23 13.79 16.86
C THR A 113 2.85 12.72 15.96
N ALA A 114 2.48 12.67 14.68
CA ALA A 114 3.03 11.72 13.73
C ALA A 114 4.41 12.21 13.24
N ARG A 115 5.43 11.34 13.28
CA ARG A 115 6.76 11.68 12.76
C ARG A 115 6.69 11.71 11.24
N ASN A 116 6.70 12.92 10.67
CA ASN A 116 6.79 13.18 9.22
C ASN A 116 7.96 12.46 8.49
N ALA A 117 8.88 11.85 9.23
CA ALA A 117 9.94 10.98 8.70
C ALA A 117 9.43 9.72 7.96
N LEU A 118 8.14 9.39 8.05
CA LEU A 118 7.50 8.28 7.34
C LEU A 118 6.80 8.70 6.03
N LEU A 119 6.79 9.99 5.69
CA LEU A 119 6.21 10.48 4.42
C LEU A 119 7.09 10.07 3.23
N GLY A 120 6.47 9.60 2.15
CA GLY A 120 7.16 9.26 0.90
C GLY A 120 8.08 8.04 0.99
N LEU A 121 7.81 7.13 1.94
CA LEU A 121 8.57 5.87 2.05
C LEU A 121 8.45 5.00 0.79
N GLU A 122 7.36 5.10 0.04
CA GLU A 122 7.08 4.30 -1.15
C GLU A 122 8.03 4.57 -2.33
N ASP A 123 8.65 5.75 -2.35
CA ASP A 123 9.56 6.18 -3.42
C ASP A 123 11.04 5.99 -3.02
N LEU A 124 11.30 5.48 -1.82
CA LEU A 124 12.66 5.19 -1.34
C LEU A 124 13.25 3.96 -2.03
N SER A 125 14.57 3.98 -2.18
CA SER A 125 15.29 2.78 -2.61
C SER A 125 15.21 1.68 -1.54
N ASP A 126 15.32 0.41 -1.95
CA ASP A 126 15.38 -0.73 -1.03
C ASP A 126 16.48 -0.58 0.03
N ALA A 127 17.59 0.08 -0.31
CA ALA A 127 18.68 0.33 0.63
C ALA A 127 18.28 1.33 1.73
N ASP A 128 17.60 2.41 1.35
CA ASP A 128 17.12 3.44 2.28
C ASP A 128 15.98 2.89 3.16
N MET A 129 15.09 2.08 2.59
CA MET A 129 14.04 1.39 3.34
C MET A 129 14.63 0.47 4.42
N ARG A 130 15.66 -0.30 4.08
CA ARG A 130 16.38 -1.15 5.06
C ARG A 130 17.04 -0.33 6.17
N LEU A 131 17.62 0.83 5.85
CA LEU A 131 18.22 1.72 6.84
C LEU A 131 17.16 2.24 7.83
N ILE A 132 16.00 2.65 7.33
CA ILE A 132 14.88 3.10 8.16
C ILE A 132 14.35 1.95 9.03
N GLN A 133 14.14 0.77 8.46
CA GLN A 133 13.73 -0.44 9.21
C GLN A 133 14.74 -0.82 10.29
N ALA A 134 16.04 -0.78 9.99
CA ALA A 134 17.10 -1.05 10.97
C ALA A 134 17.07 -0.04 12.12
N ARG A 135 16.81 1.23 11.83
CA ARG A 135 16.68 2.28 12.84
C ARG A 135 15.44 2.09 13.71
N PHE A 136 14.32 1.65 13.14
CA PHE A 136 13.11 1.28 13.90
C PHE A 136 13.33 0.05 14.78
N ALA A 137 13.97 -1.00 14.25
CA ALA A 137 14.30 -2.20 15.01
C ALA A 137 15.26 -1.90 16.17
N ALA A 138 16.21 -0.98 15.98
CA ALA A 138 17.09 -0.52 17.05
C ALA A 138 16.32 0.27 18.12
N LEU A 139 15.37 1.14 17.72
CA LEU A 139 14.53 1.88 18.67
C LEU A 139 13.56 0.96 19.43
N SER A 140 12.93 -0.01 18.78
CA SER A 140 12.05 -0.97 19.45
C SER A 140 12.83 -1.83 20.45
N LYS A 141 14.04 -2.26 20.08
CA LYS A 141 14.93 -3.00 20.98
C LYS A 141 15.39 -2.12 22.15
N ALA A 142 15.72 -0.86 21.92
CA ALA A 142 16.07 0.09 22.97
C ALA A 142 14.94 0.37 23.96
N VAL A 143 13.69 0.28 23.51
CA VAL A 143 12.49 0.43 24.36
C VAL A 143 12.15 -0.86 25.12
N ALA A 144 12.48 -2.04 24.57
CA ALA A 144 12.28 -3.34 25.23
C ALA A 144 13.39 -3.71 26.22
N LEU A 145 14.61 -3.22 26.01
CA LEU A 145 15.77 -3.48 26.87
C LEU A 145 15.58 -3.11 28.37
N PRO A 146 14.90 -2.03 28.76
CA PRO A 146 14.62 -1.73 30.17
C PRO A 146 13.76 -2.80 30.86
N GLU A 147 12.77 -3.36 30.16
CA GLU A 147 11.89 -4.40 30.69
C GLU A 147 12.64 -5.74 30.84
N GLU A 148 13.49 -6.09 29.86
CA GLU A 148 14.34 -7.28 29.92
C GLU A 148 15.43 -7.17 31.02
N LEU A 149 15.95 -5.97 31.28
CA LEU A 149 16.96 -5.76 32.33
C LEU A 149 16.36 -5.89 33.74
N ASP A 150 15.16 -5.39 33.97
CA ASP A 150 14.46 -5.51 35.25
C ASP A 150 14.12 -6.98 35.58
N GLU A 151 13.70 -7.76 34.58
CA GLU A 151 13.38 -9.18 34.73
C GLU A 151 14.64 -10.02 35.05
N VAL A 152 15.75 -9.75 34.37
CA VAL A 152 17.04 -10.41 34.61
C VAL A 152 17.62 -10.06 35.98
N GLU A 153 17.47 -8.80 36.43
CA GLU A 153 17.91 -8.38 37.77
C GLU A 153 17.09 -9.06 38.88
N GLU A 154 15.78 -9.23 38.69
CA GLU A 154 14.91 -9.94 39.61
C GLU A 154 15.28 -11.44 39.72
N ASP A 155 15.55 -12.08 38.59
CA ASP A 155 15.94 -13.49 38.54
C ASP A 155 17.34 -13.75 39.12
N LEU A 156 18.30 -12.84 38.90
CA LEU A 156 19.58 -12.88 39.61
C LEU A 156 19.40 -12.71 41.12
N GLY A 157 18.49 -11.82 41.55
CA GLY A 157 18.13 -11.65 42.96
C GLY A 157 17.60 -12.93 43.60
N LYS A 158 16.68 -13.63 42.91
CA LYS A 158 16.12 -14.92 43.37
C LYS A 158 17.19 -16.01 43.41
N ALA A 159 18.02 -16.12 42.37
CA ALA A 159 19.08 -17.13 42.30
C ALA A 159 20.13 -16.94 43.41
N THR A 160 20.55 -15.70 43.67
CA THR A 160 21.50 -15.39 44.74
C THR A 160 20.92 -15.61 46.14
N ALA A 161 19.63 -15.32 46.34
CA ALA A 161 18.94 -15.63 47.59
C ALA A 161 18.84 -17.15 47.83
N ASN A 162 18.55 -17.93 46.78
CA ASN A 162 18.49 -19.39 46.85
C ASN A 162 19.85 -20.00 47.19
N LEU A 163 20.93 -19.52 46.56
CA LEU A 163 22.30 -19.95 46.89
C LEU A 163 22.69 -19.60 48.33
N ARG A 164 22.28 -18.42 48.82
CA ARG A 164 22.51 -18.01 50.21
C ARG A 164 21.79 -18.94 51.19
N ASN A 165 20.55 -19.30 50.89
CA ASN A 165 19.76 -20.23 51.71
C ASN A 165 20.35 -21.65 51.69
N ALA A 166 20.80 -22.14 50.53
CA ALA A 166 21.46 -23.43 50.40
C ALA A 166 22.79 -23.48 51.17
N ARG A 167 23.60 -22.41 51.06
CA ARG A 167 24.85 -22.27 51.83
C ARG A 167 24.59 -22.27 53.33
N ARG A 168 23.53 -21.60 53.80
CA ARG A 168 23.14 -21.57 55.21
C ARG A 168 22.74 -22.97 55.70
N ARG A 169 21.93 -23.70 54.93
CA ARG A 169 21.55 -25.08 55.25
C ARG A 169 22.74 -26.01 55.39
N ILE A 170 23.74 -25.90 54.50
CA ILE A 170 24.96 -26.72 54.56
C ILE A 170 25.81 -26.38 55.79
N ALA A 171 25.91 -25.09 56.16
CA ALA A 171 26.61 -24.67 57.36
C ALA A 171 25.92 -25.16 58.65
N ASP A 172 24.59 -25.16 58.67
CA ASP A 172 23.80 -25.65 59.80
C ASP A 172 23.96 -27.17 59.98
N THR A 173 23.98 -27.97 58.90
CA THR A 173 24.25 -29.42 59.00
C THR A 173 25.67 -29.76 59.44
N LEU A 174 26.66 -28.95 59.08
CA LEU A 174 28.06 -29.13 59.51
C LEU A 174 28.31 -28.71 60.97
N SER A 175 27.40 -27.94 61.59
CA SER A 175 27.48 -27.53 63.00
C SER A 175 26.80 -28.51 63.96
N THR A 176 26.00 -29.45 63.44
CA THR A 176 25.35 -30.54 64.20
C THR A 176 26.07 -31.86 63.96
N ASP A 177 27.34 -31.93 64.32
CA ASP A 177 28.02 -33.21 64.55
C ASP A 177 28.74 -33.10 65.92
N PRO A 178 28.42 -33.97 66.90
CA PRO A 178 28.94 -33.88 68.27
C PRO A 178 30.43 -34.26 68.42
#